data_AF-A0A6C0AUJ2-F1
#
_entry.id   AF-A0A6C0AUJ2-F1
#
_cell.length_a   1.000
_cell.length_b   1.000
_cell.length_c   1.000
_cell.angle_alpha   90.00
_cell.angle_beta   90.00
_cell.angle_gamma   90.00
#
_symmetry.space_group_name_H-M   'P 1'
#
loop_
_entity.id
_entity.type
_entity.pdbx_description
1 polymer ?
#
loop_
_entity_poly.entity_id
_entity_poly.type
_entity_poly.pdbx_seq_one_letter_code
_entity_poly.pdbx_strand_id
1 'polypeptide(L)'
;MKHNTTQKKRTSKKKKTLSRKKETRENLFTENDYNSNDGMMTSIWGPPLWHSLHTISFNYPVQPTETQKKDYYKFFLSLENVLPCGKCRTNFKKNIIDVPFNMDVMESRYTFSKYVYDLHEHINKMLNKKSGLTYEMVRDRYEMFRARCSDKSSLEENGCIQPLAGIKTKCILRVVPKDTNVVSLDIDSKCFPK
;
A
#
# COMPACT_ATOMS: atom_id res chain seq x y z
N MET A 1 -78.69 30.98 25.06
CA MET A 1 -77.64 30.99 26.10
C MET A 1 -77.58 29.64 26.78
N LYS A 2 -76.44 28.96 26.66
CA LYS A 2 -75.78 28.09 27.67
C LYS A 2 -74.81 27.17 26.93
N HIS A 3 -73.53 27.48 27.11
CA HIS A 3 -72.38 26.67 26.71
C HIS A 3 -72.45 25.28 27.34
N ASN A 4 -71.99 24.25 26.64
CA ASN A 4 -71.42 23.07 27.30
C ASN A 4 -70.35 22.36 26.44
N THR A 5 -69.14 22.87 26.60
CA THR A 5 -67.87 22.18 26.89
C THR A 5 -67.75 20.68 26.59
N THR A 6 -67.05 20.35 25.51
CA THR A 6 -66.57 18.98 25.21
C THR A 6 -65.29 18.69 26.00
N GLN A 7 -65.37 17.87 27.05
CA GLN A 7 -64.19 17.33 27.75
C GLN A 7 -63.55 16.20 26.95
N LYS A 8 -62.40 16.46 26.30
CA LYS A 8 -61.53 15.42 25.72
C LYS A 8 -60.77 14.70 26.85
N LYS A 9 -61.11 13.43 27.09
CA LYS A 9 -60.30 12.51 27.92
C LYS A 9 -58.90 12.36 27.32
N ARG A 10 -57.87 12.83 28.04
CA ARG A 10 -56.46 12.57 27.74
C ARG A 10 -56.12 11.12 28.11
N THR A 11 -56.02 10.25 27.11
CA THR A 11 -55.41 8.92 27.28
C THR A 11 -53.88 9.06 27.22
N SER A 12 -53.24 8.77 28.35
CA SER A 12 -51.78 8.72 28.49
C SER A 12 -51.24 7.51 27.71
N LYS A 13 -50.67 7.76 26.52
CA LYS A 13 -49.85 6.78 25.80
C LYS A 13 -48.50 6.70 26.50
N LYS A 14 -48.27 5.64 27.29
CA LYS A 14 -46.93 5.25 27.77
C LYS A 14 -46.01 5.08 26.56
N LYS A 15 -45.09 6.03 26.35
CA LYS A 15 -43.96 5.85 25.43
C LYS A 15 -43.10 4.70 25.97
N LYS A 16 -43.14 3.53 25.32
CA LYS A 16 -42.12 2.50 25.50
C LYS A 16 -40.79 3.07 25.02
N THR A 17 -39.96 3.51 25.94
CA THR A 17 -38.58 3.87 25.68
C THR A 17 -37.85 2.61 25.22
N LEU A 18 -37.53 2.53 23.92
CA LEU A 18 -36.56 1.57 23.42
C LEU A 18 -35.22 1.91 24.07
N SER A 19 -34.83 1.16 25.10
CA SER A 19 -33.50 1.29 25.68
C SER A 19 -32.50 0.84 24.62
N ARG A 20 -31.76 1.80 24.06
CA ARG A 20 -30.55 1.53 23.28
C ARG A 20 -29.60 0.83 24.25
N LYS A 21 -29.45 -0.50 24.13
CA LYS A 21 -28.35 -1.22 24.78
C LYS A 21 -27.07 -0.52 24.32
N LYS A 22 -26.42 0.18 25.24
CA LYS A 22 -25.09 0.74 25.03
C LYS A 22 -24.17 -0.47 25.00
N GLU A 23 -23.86 -0.98 23.81
CA GLU A 23 -22.75 -1.93 23.65
C GLU A 23 -21.50 -1.20 24.11
N THR A 24 -21.08 -1.48 25.33
CA THR A 24 -19.72 -1.21 25.76
C THR A 24 -18.84 -2.08 24.89
N ARG A 25 -18.23 -1.50 23.84
CA ARG A 25 -17.13 -2.15 23.14
C ARG A 25 -16.05 -2.39 24.18
N GLU A 26 -15.93 -3.61 24.65
CA GLU A 26 -14.76 -4.02 25.42
C GLU A 26 -13.52 -3.71 24.58
N ASN A 27 -12.48 -3.17 25.22
CA ASN A 27 -11.23 -2.90 24.53
C ASN A 27 -10.66 -4.24 24.06
N LEU A 28 -10.59 -4.43 22.75
CA LEU A 28 -10.08 -5.67 22.13
C LEU A 28 -8.58 -5.90 22.44
N PHE A 29 -7.87 -4.83 22.82
CA PHE A 29 -6.44 -4.84 23.07
C PHE A 29 -6.12 -4.32 24.48
N THR A 30 -5.07 -4.89 25.06
CA THR A 30 -4.50 -4.53 26.35
C THR A 30 -3.32 -3.57 26.19
N GLU A 31 -2.89 -2.93 27.29
CA GLU A 31 -1.69 -2.08 27.29
C GLU A 31 -0.42 -2.85 26.90
N ASN A 32 -0.35 -4.15 27.25
CA ASN A 32 0.75 -5.01 26.82
C ASN A 32 0.75 -5.25 25.31
N ASP A 33 -0.42 -5.31 24.67
CA ASP A 33 -0.51 -5.45 23.22
C ASP A 33 0.03 -4.20 22.51
N TYR A 34 -0.29 -3.00 23.02
CA TYR A 34 0.20 -1.74 22.46
C TYR A 34 1.71 -1.51 22.67
N ASN A 35 2.27 -2.03 23.76
CA ASN A 35 3.69 -1.92 24.09
C ASN A 35 4.52 -3.15 23.69
N SER A 36 3.95 -4.07 22.89
CA SER A 36 4.69 -5.22 22.38
C SER A 36 5.81 -4.77 21.43
N ASN A 37 6.95 -5.47 21.51
CA ASN A 37 8.07 -5.31 20.57
C ASN A 37 7.97 -6.28 19.37
N ASP A 38 6.84 -6.96 19.22
CA ASP A 38 6.63 -7.89 18.11
C ASP A 38 6.56 -7.18 16.76
N GLY A 39 7.03 -7.88 15.73
CA GLY A 39 6.91 -7.41 14.35
C GLY A 39 5.49 -7.54 13.82
N MET A 40 5.16 -6.74 12.81
CA MET A 40 3.90 -6.86 12.10
C MET A 40 3.90 -8.09 11.19
N MET A 41 2.74 -8.74 11.04
CA MET A 41 2.58 -9.88 10.14
C MET A 41 3.05 -9.55 8.72
N THR A 42 4.02 -10.31 8.21
CA THR A 42 4.68 -10.05 6.91
C THR A 42 3.72 -10.08 5.72
N SER A 43 2.63 -10.84 5.82
CA SER A 43 1.57 -10.87 4.80
C SER A 43 0.73 -9.59 4.72
N ILE A 44 0.74 -8.74 5.76
CA ILE A 44 -0.01 -7.48 5.79
C ILE A 44 0.78 -6.34 5.16
N TRP A 45 2.06 -6.19 5.53
CA TRP A 45 2.88 -5.05 5.10
C TRP A 45 3.84 -5.37 3.95
N GLY A 46 4.21 -6.64 3.75
CA GLY A 46 5.19 -7.05 2.74
C GLY A 46 4.76 -6.71 1.31
N PRO A 47 3.58 -7.17 0.84
CA PRO A 47 3.12 -6.84 -0.50
C PRO A 47 2.91 -5.33 -0.75
N PRO A 48 2.31 -4.55 0.17
CA PRO A 48 2.26 -3.09 0.03
C PRO A 48 3.64 -2.43 -0.04
N LEU A 49 4.60 -2.87 0.78
CA LEU A 49 5.96 -2.32 0.72
C LEU A 49 6.63 -2.64 -0.62
N TRP A 50 6.55 -3.88 -1.11
CA TRP A 50 7.06 -4.22 -2.43
C TRP A 50 6.39 -3.40 -3.52
N HIS A 51 5.07 -3.19 -3.42
CA HIS A 51 4.36 -2.32 -4.35
C HIS A 51 4.95 -0.90 -4.35
N SER A 52 5.20 -0.32 -3.18
CA SER A 52 5.85 0.99 -3.06
C SER A 52 7.28 1.01 -3.59
N LEU A 53 8.11 0.01 -3.27
CA LEU A 53 9.50 -0.06 -3.73
C LEU A 53 9.60 -0.18 -5.26
N HIS A 54 8.75 -1.01 -5.88
CA HIS A 54 8.64 -1.08 -7.32
C HIS A 54 8.21 0.28 -7.91
N THR A 55 7.16 0.90 -7.38
CA THR A 55 6.71 2.24 -7.83
C THR A 55 7.81 3.28 -7.74
N ILE A 56 8.54 3.34 -6.60
CA ILE A 56 9.67 4.25 -6.39
C ILE A 56 10.75 3.99 -7.44
N SER A 57 11.11 2.73 -7.68
CA SER A 57 12.17 2.37 -8.61
C SER A 57 11.82 2.66 -10.08
N PHE A 58 10.57 2.43 -10.50
CA PHE A 58 10.09 2.77 -11.85
C PHE A 58 9.85 4.28 -12.02
N ASN A 59 9.75 5.04 -10.93
CA ASN A 59 9.70 6.49 -10.98
C ASN A 59 11.08 7.16 -10.85
N TYR A 60 12.13 6.41 -10.52
CA TYR A 60 13.50 6.93 -10.44
C TYR A 60 13.89 7.66 -11.74
N PRO A 61 14.68 8.75 -11.71
CA PRO A 61 15.03 9.48 -12.92
C PRO A 61 15.76 8.60 -13.95
N VAL A 62 15.52 8.86 -15.24
CA VAL A 62 16.26 8.18 -16.31
C VAL A 62 17.74 8.56 -16.27
N GLN A 63 18.01 9.84 -15.99
CA GLN A 63 19.35 10.40 -15.80
C GLN A 63 19.40 11.07 -14.42
N PRO A 64 19.68 10.31 -13.35
CA PRO A 64 19.69 10.84 -12.00
C PRO A 64 20.92 11.72 -11.74
N THR A 65 20.75 12.76 -10.94
CA THR A 65 21.86 13.55 -10.40
C THR A 65 22.59 12.78 -9.30
N GLU A 66 23.84 13.15 -9.01
CA GLU A 66 24.62 12.52 -7.92
C GLU A 66 23.94 12.59 -6.54
N THR A 67 23.22 13.68 -6.27
CA THR A 67 22.40 13.80 -5.05
C THR A 67 21.26 12.79 -5.06
N GLN A 68 20.53 12.66 -6.18
CA GLN A 68 19.45 11.67 -6.31
C GLN A 68 19.97 10.23 -6.17
N LYS A 69 21.14 9.90 -6.74
CA LYS A 69 21.79 8.60 -6.53
C LYS A 69 22.03 8.32 -5.05
N LYS A 70 22.62 9.28 -4.33
CA LYS A 70 22.93 9.14 -2.89
C LYS A 70 21.67 9.03 -2.03
N ASP A 71 20.63 9.82 -2.32
CA ASP A 71 19.41 9.83 -1.53
C ASP A 71 18.64 8.51 -1.67
N TYR A 72 18.51 8.00 -2.89
CA TYR A 72 17.85 6.71 -3.14
C TYR A 72 18.65 5.54 -2.59
N TYR A 73 19.99 5.57 -2.70
CA TYR A 73 20.86 4.57 -2.09
C TYR A 73 20.69 4.51 -0.56
N LYS A 74 20.72 5.66 0.11
CA LYS A 74 20.51 5.76 1.57
C LYS A 74 19.10 5.31 1.98
N PHE A 75 18.08 5.76 1.25
CA PHE A 75 16.70 5.33 1.48
C PHE A 75 16.59 3.80 1.40
N PHE A 76 17.11 3.19 0.34
CA PHE A 76 17.00 1.75 0.14
C PHE A 76 17.80 0.95 1.19
N LEU A 77 19.02 1.39 1.52
CA LEU A 77 19.78 0.76 2.61
C LEU A 77 19.08 0.85 3.96
N SER A 78 18.37 1.94 4.24
CA SER A 78 17.67 2.12 5.53
C SER A 78 16.66 1.01 5.85
N LEU A 79 16.17 0.29 4.82
CA LEU A 79 15.29 -0.87 4.98
C LEU A 79 15.89 -1.93 5.91
N GLU A 80 17.22 -2.09 5.93
CA GLU A 80 17.89 -3.03 6.84
C GLU A 80 17.59 -2.75 8.32
N ASN A 81 17.15 -1.54 8.66
CA ASN A 81 16.92 -1.07 10.02
C ASN A 81 15.44 -0.90 10.35
N VAL A 82 14.58 -0.64 9.36
CA VAL A 82 13.18 -0.22 9.61
C VAL A 82 12.10 -1.24 9.22
N LEU A 83 12.45 -2.36 8.57
CA LEU A 83 11.44 -3.39 8.27
C LEU A 83 10.78 -3.87 9.58
N PRO A 84 9.44 -4.00 9.65
CA PRO A 84 8.71 -4.32 10.89
C PRO A 84 8.75 -5.84 11.18
N CYS A 85 9.94 -6.42 11.10
CA CYS A 85 10.25 -7.83 11.29
C CYS A 85 11.76 -7.99 11.50
N GLY A 86 12.18 -8.39 12.71
CA GLY A 86 13.61 -8.50 13.06
C GLY A 86 14.40 -9.46 12.16
N LYS A 87 13.85 -10.65 11.88
CA LYS A 87 14.50 -11.62 10.97
C LYS A 87 14.59 -11.08 9.54
N CYS A 88 13.59 -10.33 9.10
CA CYS A 88 13.56 -9.74 7.77
C CYS A 88 14.69 -8.70 7.61
N ARG A 89 14.93 -7.89 8.65
CA ARG A 89 16.08 -6.96 8.71
C ARG A 89 17.42 -7.70 8.59
N THR A 90 17.62 -8.75 9.38
CA THR A 90 18.84 -9.57 9.33
C THR A 90 19.03 -10.23 7.96
N ASN A 91 17.97 -10.75 7.36
CA ASN A 91 18.04 -11.37 6.04
C ASN A 91 18.28 -10.35 4.93
N PHE A 92 17.67 -9.17 5.01
CA PHE A 92 17.89 -8.11 4.02
C PHE A 92 19.37 -7.76 3.89
N LYS A 93 20.10 -7.65 5.01
CA LYS A 93 21.56 -7.44 5.03
C LYS A 93 22.35 -8.49 4.25
N LYS A 94 21.90 -9.74 4.26
CA LYS A 94 22.52 -10.84 3.50
C LYS A 94 22.11 -10.77 2.02
N ASN A 95 20.82 -10.54 1.78
CA ASN A 95 20.27 -10.51 0.43
C ASN A 95 20.86 -9.39 -0.44
N ILE A 96 21.19 -8.23 0.14
CA ILE A 96 21.86 -7.13 -0.60
C ILE A 96 23.35 -7.40 -0.89
N ILE A 97 23.92 -8.44 -0.27
CA ILE A 97 25.26 -8.95 -0.59
C ILE A 97 25.13 -10.02 -1.68
N ASP A 98 24.18 -10.94 -1.53
CA ASP A 98 23.90 -12.02 -2.50
C ASP A 98 23.38 -11.48 -3.85
N VAL A 99 22.62 -10.39 -3.80
CA VAL A 99 22.23 -9.55 -4.93
C VAL A 99 22.94 -8.21 -4.73
N PRO A 100 24.17 -8.03 -5.27
CA PRO A 100 25.05 -6.93 -4.90
C PRO A 100 24.40 -5.56 -5.08
N PHE A 101 24.23 -4.84 -3.97
CA PHE A 101 23.77 -3.46 -3.96
C PHE A 101 24.95 -2.50 -3.85
N ASN A 102 25.21 -1.74 -4.90
CA ASN A 102 26.29 -0.76 -4.97
C ASN A 102 25.83 0.48 -5.77
N MET A 103 26.73 1.44 -5.98
CA MET A 103 26.38 2.68 -6.69
C MET A 103 26.06 2.47 -8.18
N ASP A 104 26.50 1.37 -8.81
CA ASP A 104 26.17 1.06 -10.21
C ASP A 104 24.66 0.80 -10.38
N VAL A 105 24.01 0.29 -9.33
CA VAL A 105 22.56 0.13 -9.29
C VAL A 105 21.85 1.49 -9.45
N MET A 106 22.46 2.59 -9.00
CA MET A 106 21.89 3.93 -9.05
C MET A 106 22.13 4.65 -10.38
N GLU A 107 22.69 3.98 -11.39
CA GLU A 107 23.07 4.65 -12.64
C GLU A 107 21.87 5.22 -13.41
N SER A 108 20.74 4.51 -13.41
CA SER A 108 19.53 4.91 -14.13
C SER A 108 18.28 4.28 -13.52
N ARG A 109 17.10 4.74 -13.96
CA ARG A 109 15.83 4.04 -13.73
C ARG A 109 15.91 2.55 -14.02
N TYR A 110 16.54 2.18 -15.13
CA TYR A 110 16.63 0.78 -15.54
C TYR A 110 17.44 -0.03 -14.52
N THR A 111 18.64 0.40 -14.18
CA THR A 111 19.51 -0.34 -13.24
C THR A 111 18.87 -0.48 -11.87
N PHE A 112 18.24 0.59 -11.36
CA PHE A 112 17.62 0.55 -10.04
C PHE A 112 16.35 -0.30 -10.02
N SER A 113 15.44 -0.13 -10.98
CA SER A 113 14.22 -0.96 -11.06
C SER A 113 14.53 -2.42 -11.33
N LYS A 114 15.55 -2.72 -12.15
CA LYS A 114 16.00 -4.09 -12.39
C LYS A 114 16.55 -4.73 -11.12
N TYR A 115 17.34 -4.00 -10.33
CA TYR A 115 17.81 -4.46 -9.03
C TYR A 115 16.66 -4.78 -8.06
N VAL A 116 15.67 -3.89 -7.94
CA VAL A 116 14.51 -4.12 -7.06
C VAL A 116 13.72 -5.37 -7.49
N TYR A 117 13.57 -5.60 -8.80
CA TYR A 117 13.02 -6.84 -9.35
C TYR A 117 13.86 -8.07 -9.00
N ASP A 118 15.17 -8.04 -9.23
CA ASP A 118 16.06 -9.17 -8.98
C ASP A 118 16.11 -9.54 -7.49
N LEU A 119 16.14 -8.55 -6.61
CA LEU A 119 16.06 -8.76 -5.17
C LEU A 119 14.72 -9.40 -4.76
N HIS A 120 13.61 -8.95 -5.34
CA HIS A 120 12.30 -9.51 -5.05
C HIS A 120 12.20 -10.97 -5.52
N GLU A 121 12.73 -11.29 -6.70
CA GLU A 121 12.77 -12.67 -7.20
C GLU A 121 13.73 -13.56 -6.41
N HIS A 122 14.87 -13.04 -5.96
CA HIS A 122 15.77 -13.74 -5.03
C HIS A 122 15.04 -14.11 -3.74
N ILE A 123 14.31 -13.18 -3.13
CA ILE A 123 13.52 -13.44 -1.92
C ILE A 123 12.38 -14.41 -2.19
N ASN A 124 11.70 -14.31 -3.34
CA ASN A 124 10.67 -15.28 -3.73
C ASN A 124 11.24 -16.69 -3.80
N LYS A 125 12.42 -16.87 -4.41
CA LYS A 125 13.13 -18.15 -4.46
C LYS A 125 13.45 -18.68 -3.06
N MET A 126 13.98 -17.84 -2.16
CA MET A 126 14.26 -18.25 -0.76
C MET A 126 13.00 -18.71 -0.01
N LEU A 127 11.85 -18.13 -0.34
CA LEU A 127 10.56 -18.45 0.27
C LEU A 127 9.79 -19.55 -0.48
N ASN A 128 10.42 -20.21 -1.47
CA ASN A 128 9.80 -21.19 -2.35
C ASN A 128 8.53 -20.68 -3.07
N LYS A 129 8.52 -19.39 -3.42
CA LYS A 129 7.49 -18.74 -4.21
C LYS A 129 7.95 -18.58 -5.66
N LYS A 130 6.98 -18.53 -6.58
CA LYS A 130 7.23 -18.23 -7.98
C LYS A 130 6.31 -17.08 -8.39
N SER A 131 6.87 -16.00 -8.94
CA SER A 131 6.10 -14.89 -9.50
C SER A 131 5.49 -15.26 -10.86
N GLY A 132 6.27 -15.96 -11.70
CA GLY A 132 5.94 -16.22 -13.09
C GLY A 132 6.02 -14.97 -13.99
N LEU A 133 6.64 -13.88 -13.52
CA LEU A 133 6.71 -12.59 -14.23
C LEU A 133 8.15 -12.31 -14.67
N THR A 134 8.33 -11.82 -15.90
CA THR A 134 9.62 -11.25 -16.32
C THR A 134 9.75 -9.79 -15.85
N TYR A 135 10.95 -9.23 -15.92
CA TYR A 135 11.18 -7.81 -15.63
C TYR A 135 10.31 -6.92 -16.51
N GLU A 136 10.18 -7.24 -17.80
CA GLU A 136 9.38 -6.49 -18.77
C GLU A 136 7.89 -6.49 -18.39
N MET A 137 7.36 -7.64 -17.97
CA MET A 137 5.97 -7.73 -17.50
C MET A 137 5.74 -6.86 -16.26
N VAL A 138 6.71 -6.81 -15.34
CA VAL A 138 6.63 -5.95 -14.16
C VAL A 138 6.75 -4.48 -14.56
N ARG A 139 7.72 -4.13 -15.41
CA ARG A 139 7.88 -2.77 -15.95
C ARG A 139 6.60 -2.29 -16.58
N ASP A 140 6.05 -3.03 -17.53
CA ASP A 140 4.87 -2.63 -18.28
C ASP A 140 3.66 -2.47 -17.34
N ARG A 141 3.53 -3.35 -16.33
CA ARG A 141 2.51 -3.23 -15.28
C ARG A 141 2.59 -1.90 -14.53
N TYR A 142 3.78 -1.48 -14.12
CA TYR A 142 3.96 -0.23 -13.37
C TYR A 142 3.92 1.01 -14.26
N GLU A 143 4.33 0.91 -15.53
CA GLU A 143 4.21 1.99 -16.52
C GLU A 143 2.74 2.38 -16.79
N MET A 144 1.79 1.44 -16.67
CA MET A 144 0.36 1.73 -16.73
C MET A 144 -0.09 2.75 -15.67
N PHE A 145 0.61 2.83 -14.53
CA PHE A 145 0.29 3.74 -13.43
C PHE A 145 0.99 5.10 -13.57
N ARG A 146 1.82 5.30 -14.60
CA ARG A 146 2.56 6.56 -14.77
C ARG A 146 1.59 7.71 -15.02
N ALA A 147 1.67 8.71 -14.15
CA ALA A 147 0.95 9.95 -14.34
C ALA A 147 1.57 10.80 -15.46
N ARG A 148 0.72 11.53 -16.17
CA ARG A 148 1.07 12.61 -17.09
C ARG A 148 0.65 13.93 -16.48
N CYS A 149 1.48 14.94 -16.72
CA CYS A 149 1.21 16.31 -16.33
C CYS A 149 0.52 17.00 -17.51
N SER A 150 -0.56 17.73 -17.24
CA SER A 150 -1.11 18.68 -18.22
C SER A 150 -0.68 20.08 -17.86
N ASP A 151 -0.44 20.94 -18.85
CA ASP A 151 -0.07 22.35 -18.67
C ASP A 151 -1.09 23.18 -17.86
N LYS A 152 -2.27 22.61 -17.56
CA LYS A 152 -3.40 23.28 -16.87
C LYS A 152 -3.53 22.97 -15.38
N SER A 153 -2.61 22.26 -14.73
CA SER A 153 -2.72 22.00 -13.28
C SER A 153 -2.25 23.22 -12.47
N SER A 154 -3.13 24.22 -12.34
CA SER A 154 -2.88 25.48 -11.64
C SER A 154 -3.03 25.41 -10.11
N LEU A 155 -3.00 24.21 -9.52
CA LEU A 155 -3.07 23.99 -8.07
C LEU A 155 -1.88 23.10 -7.67
N GLU A 156 -0.92 23.68 -6.95
CA GLU A 156 0.36 23.07 -6.58
C GLU A 156 0.19 21.72 -5.86
N GLU A 157 -0.87 21.58 -5.06
CA GLU A 157 -1.18 20.38 -4.27
C GLU A 157 -1.70 19.18 -5.08
N ASN A 158 -2.20 19.39 -6.30
CA ASN A 158 -2.86 18.32 -7.06
C ASN A 158 -1.90 17.37 -7.78
N GLY A 159 -0.62 17.73 -7.91
CA GLY A 159 0.37 16.94 -8.64
C GLY A 159 -0.06 16.55 -10.06
N CYS A 160 0.70 15.64 -10.69
CA CYS A 160 0.33 15.09 -11.98
C CYS A 160 -0.60 13.89 -11.78
N ILE A 161 -1.82 13.94 -12.32
CA ILE A 161 -2.88 12.92 -12.11
C ILE A 161 -3.48 12.37 -13.40
N GLN A 162 -2.97 12.74 -14.57
CA GLN A 162 -3.55 12.24 -15.82
C GLN A 162 -3.05 10.81 -16.11
N PRO A 163 -3.94 9.83 -16.27
CA PRO A 163 -3.53 8.45 -16.55
C PRO A 163 -3.06 8.28 -18.00
N LEU A 164 -2.09 7.38 -18.22
CA LEU A 164 -1.63 7.02 -19.57
C LEU A 164 -2.75 6.48 -20.47
N ALA A 165 -3.61 5.61 -19.90
CA ALA A 165 -4.68 4.94 -20.63
C ALA A 165 -5.98 5.76 -20.74
N GLY A 166 -6.00 7.01 -20.27
CA GLY A 166 -7.23 7.82 -20.15
C GLY A 166 -8.19 7.36 -19.04
N ILE A 167 -7.94 6.20 -18.44
CA ILE A 167 -8.75 5.61 -17.36
C ILE A 167 -8.13 5.98 -16.02
N LYS A 168 -8.85 6.73 -15.19
CA LYS A 168 -8.40 7.05 -13.83
C LYS A 168 -8.47 5.82 -12.95
N THR A 169 -7.32 5.32 -12.53
CA THR A 169 -7.20 4.14 -11.67
C THR A 169 -6.91 4.54 -10.22
N LYS A 170 -7.29 3.68 -9.27
CA LYS A 170 -6.92 3.83 -7.86
C LYS A 170 -6.44 2.49 -7.30
N CYS A 171 -5.48 2.53 -6.37
CA CYS A 171 -5.03 1.36 -5.63
C CYS A 171 -5.97 1.08 -4.44
N ILE A 172 -6.28 -0.18 -4.18
CA ILE A 172 -7.09 -0.62 -3.03
C ILE A 172 -6.29 -1.66 -2.27
N LEU A 173 -6.09 -1.43 -0.97
CA LEU A 173 -5.53 -2.45 -0.07
C LEU A 173 -6.68 -3.28 0.51
N ARG A 174 -6.65 -4.59 0.26
CA ARG A 174 -7.67 -5.53 0.72
C ARG A 174 -7.02 -6.62 1.56
N VAL A 175 -7.43 -6.74 2.83
CA VAL A 175 -7.01 -7.83 3.72
C VAL A 175 -8.00 -8.98 3.61
N VAL A 176 -7.50 -10.19 3.39
CA VAL A 176 -8.29 -11.42 3.25
C VAL A 176 -7.67 -12.55 4.08
N PRO A 177 -8.44 -13.60 4.45
CA PRO A 177 -7.89 -14.81 5.07
C PRO A 177 -6.76 -15.41 4.25
N LYS A 178 -5.76 -15.99 4.93
CA LYS A 178 -4.50 -16.47 4.32
C LYS A 178 -4.70 -17.54 3.24
N ASP A 179 -5.75 -18.34 3.36
CA ASP A 179 -6.17 -19.42 2.47
C ASP A 179 -6.96 -18.93 1.25
N THR A 180 -7.28 -17.63 1.18
CA THR A 180 -7.95 -17.04 0.02
C THR A 180 -7.01 -17.10 -1.19
N ASN A 181 -7.43 -17.79 -2.26
CA ASN A 181 -6.66 -17.92 -3.49
C ASN A 181 -6.76 -16.64 -4.36
N VAL A 182 -6.02 -15.59 -3.99
CA VAL A 182 -5.92 -14.33 -4.73
C VAL A 182 -4.47 -13.88 -4.85
N VAL A 183 -4.17 -13.20 -5.95
CA VAL A 183 -2.85 -12.58 -6.16
C VAL A 183 -2.70 -11.32 -5.32
N SER A 184 -1.46 -10.95 -4.97
CA SER A 184 -1.20 -9.77 -4.13
C SER A 184 -1.42 -8.43 -4.84
N LEU A 185 -1.30 -8.40 -6.17
CA LEU A 185 -1.62 -7.24 -6.99
C LEU A 185 -2.55 -7.71 -8.11
N ASP A 186 -3.82 -7.38 -7.95
CA ASP A 186 -4.88 -7.65 -8.92
C ASP A 186 -5.24 -6.34 -9.64
N ILE A 187 -5.19 -6.35 -10.97
CA ILE A 187 -5.50 -5.18 -11.80
C ILE A 187 -6.74 -5.55 -12.61
N ASP A 188 -7.84 -4.83 -12.38
CA ASP A 188 -9.07 -5.02 -13.14
C ASP A 188 -8.77 -4.89 -14.64
N SER A 189 -9.26 -5.83 -15.45
CA SER A 189 -9.05 -5.85 -16.90
C SER A 189 -9.48 -4.53 -17.58
N LYS A 190 -10.42 -3.80 -16.98
CA LYS A 190 -10.89 -2.48 -17.45
C LYS A 190 -9.85 -1.38 -17.25
N CYS A 191 -8.81 -1.59 -16.45
CA CYS A 191 -7.72 -0.64 -16.25
C CYS A 191 -6.64 -0.75 -17.33
N PHE A 192 -6.67 -1.79 -18.17
CA PHE A 192 -5.74 -1.91 -19.28
C PHE A 192 -6.17 -0.99 -20.43
N PRO A 193 -5.21 -0.30 -21.10
CA PRO A 193 -5.50 0.42 -22.32
C PRO A 193 -6.16 -0.53 -23.35
N LYS A 194 -7.14 -0.02 -24.08
CA LYS A 194 -7.74 -0.72 -25.22
C LYS A 194 -6.86 -0.62 -26.46
#